data_AF-A0A964DD01-F1
#
_entry.id   AF-A0A964DD01-F1
#
_cell.length_a   1.000
_cell.length_b   1.000
_cell.length_c   1.000
_cell.angle_alpha   90.00
_cell.angle_beta   90.00
_cell.angle_gamma   90.00
#
_symmetry.space_group_name_H-M   'P 1'
#
loop_
_entity.id
_entity.type
_entity.pdbx_description
1 polymer ?
#
loop_
_entity_poly.entity_id
_entity_poly.type
_entity_poly.pdbx_seq_one_letter_code
_entity_poly.pdbx_strand_id
1 'polypeptide(L)'
;MEEDTCDKAIEILQATSDGDKLAPVDLSLVESAVNGFLTSEGIEAFNKLHKTVAAGEYKQPWFHGIENMTIDHVGYVYWKGAIIEHYEEPWAYSKEAKENAQELKRRCEILERKGIPPNITTVIWNWVEGE
;
A
#
# COMPACT_ATOMS: atom_id res chain seq x y z
N MET A 1 3.91 27.44 -6.56
CA MET A 1 3.34 26.21 -7.12
C MET A 1 3.57 26.32 -8.62
N GLU A 2 4.44 25.50 -9.19
CA GLU A 2 4.64 25.50 -10.64
C GLU A 2 3.36 24.95 -11.27
N GLU A 3 2.87 25.61 -12.32
CA GLU A 3 1.63 25.27 -13.06
C GLU A 3 1.58 23.77 -13.43
N ASP A 4 2.76 23.18 -13.66
CA ASP A 4 3.01 21.76 -13.94
C ASP A 4 2.64 20.78 -12.80
N THR A 5 2.68 21.18 -11.53
CA THR A 5 2.41 20.25 -10.41
C THR A 5 0.93 19.89 -10.30
N CYS A 6 0.05 20.88 -10.44
CA CYS A 6 -1.39 20.66 -10.38
C CYS A 6 -1.88 19.82 -11.56
N ASP A 7 -1.37 20.08 -12.76
CA ASP A 7 -1.73 19.33 -13.96
C ASP A 7 -1.35 17.85 -13.81
N LYS A 8 -0.12 17.56 -13.35
CA LYS A 8 0.31 16.19 -13.05
C LYS A 8 -0.54 15.50 -11.99
N ALA A 9 -0.90 16.21 -10.92
CA ALA A 9 -1.76 15.67 -9.87
C ALA A 9 -3.15 15.32 -10.41
N ILE A 10 -3.75 16.20 -11.22
CA ILE A 10 -5.05 15.96 -11.87
C ILE A 10 -4.97 14.73 -12.79
N GLU A 11 -3.93 14.60 -13.60
CA GLU A 11 -3.73 13.44 -14.46
C GLU A 11 -3.61 12.13 -13.66
N ILE A 12 -2.86 12.15 -12.54
CA ILE A 12 -2.76 10.99 -11.65
C ILE A 12 -4.14 10.61 -11.10
N LEU A 13 -4.87 11.57 -10.53
CA LEU A 13 -6.18 11.32 -9.91
C LEU A 13 -7.19 10.79 -10.93
N GLN A 14 -7.26 11.39 -12.11
CA GLN A 14 -8.15 10.94 -13.18
C GLN A 14 -7.84 9.49 -13.63
N ALA A 15 -6.56 9.14 -13.76
CA ALA A 15 -6.15 7.79 -14.16
C ALA A 15 -6.35 6.73 -13.06
N THR A 16 -6.42 7.16 -11.80
CA THR A 16 -6.45 6.28 -10.62
C THR A 16 -7.80 6.24 -9.91
N SER A 17 -8.87 6.64 -10.59
CA SER A 17 -10.23 6.70 -10.00
C SER A 17 -10.26 7.61 -8.77
N ASP A 18 -9.83 8.85 -8.96
CA ASP A 18 -9.75 9.88 -7.91
C ASP A 18 -8.82 9.48 -6.74
N GLY A 19 -7.76 8.72 -7.05
CA GLY A 19 -6.80 8.23 -6.06
C GLY A 19 -7.14 6.90 -5.41
N ASP A 20 -8.35 6.34 -5.61
CA ASP A 20 -8.77 5.06 -5.01
C ASP A 20 -7.86 3.88 -5.40
N LYS A 21 -7.24 3.94 -6.58
CA LYS A 21 -6.32 2.89 -7.06
C LYS A 21 -4.88 3.10 -6.60
N LEU A 22 -4.53 4.26 -6.05
CA LEU A 22 -3.22 4.48 -5.45
C LEU A 22 -3.11 3.74 -4.13
N ALA A 23 -1.90 3.34 -3.75
CA ALA A 23 -1.62 3.03 -2.35
C ALA A 23 -1.70 4.32 -1.51
N PRO A 24 -2.05 4.24 -0.21
CA PRO A 24 -2.20 5.43 0.62
C PRO A 24 -0.95 6.32 0.65
N VAL A 25 0.25 5.70 0.63
CA VAL A 25 1.53 6.42 0.59
C VAL A 25 1.72 7.24 -0.70
N ASP A 26 1.22 6.75 -1.83
CA ASP A 26 1.32 7.45 -3.12
C ASP A 26 0.27 8.55 -3.22
N LEU A 27 -0.93 8.36 -2.65
CA LEU A 27 -1.93 9.43 -2.53
C LEU A 27 -1.42 10.55 -1.63
N SER A 28 -0.83 10.22 -0.47
CA SER A 28 -0.21 11.20 0.43
C SER A 28 0.93 11.98 -0.24
N LEU A 29 1.67 11.34 -1.17
CA LEU A 29 2.67 12.00 -1.99
C LEU A 29 2.04 13.03 -2.95
N VAL A 30 0.92 12.70 -3.59
CA VAL A 30 0.17 13.62 -4.47
C VAL A 30 -0.36 14.81 -3.67
N GLU A 31 -0.95 14.58 -2.51
CA GLU A 31 -1.45 15.63 -1.62
C GLU A 31 -0.31 16.55 -1.15
N SER A 32 0.84 15.95 -0.79
CA SER A 32 2.03 16.71 -0.41
C SER A 32 2.59 17.52 -1.58
N ALA A 33 2.50 17.03 -2.81
CA ALA A 33 2.87 17.76 -4.02
C ALA A 33 2.03 19.03 -4.19
N VAL A 34 0.71 18.88 -4.17
CA VAL A 34 -0.24 20.00 -4.33
C VAL A 34 -0.07 21.04 -3.21
N ASN A 35 0.16 20.58 -1.98
CA ASN A 35 0.38 21.47 -0.84
C ASN A 35 1.77 22.13 -0.80
N GLY A 36 2.70 21.74 -1.68
CA GLY A 36 4.05 22.29 -1.73
C GLY A 36 4.96 21.82 -0.58
N PHE A 37 4.73 20.60 -0.06
CA PHE A 37 5.46 20.01 1.06
C PHE A 37 6.52 18.98 0.65
N LEU A 38 6.73 18.77 -0.65
CA LEU A 38 7.72 17.81 -1.11
C LEU A 38 9.16 18.28 -0.87
N THR A 39 10.00 17.33 -0.47
CA THR A 39 11.46 17.46 -0.55
C THR A 39 11.94 17.22 -1.98
N SER A 40 13.25 17.36 -2.24
CA SER A 40 13.85 17.00 -3.53
C SER A 40 13.59 15.54 -3.90
N GLU A 41 13.71 14.62 -2.95
CA GLU A 41 13.37 13.20 -3.12
C GLU A 41 11.88 13.00 -3.36
N GLY A 42 11.03 13.78 -2.68
CA GLY A 42 9.58 13.79 -2.90
C GLY A 42 9.21 14.23 -4.31
N ILE A 43 9.89 15.24 -4.86
CA ILE A 43 9.70 15.71 -6.24
C ILE A 43 10.08 14.61 -7.24
N GLU A 44 11.19 13.91 -7.02
CA GLU A 44 11.59 12.78 -7.87
C GLU A 44 10.56 11.64 -7.81
N ALA A 45 10.12 11.28 -6.61
CA ALA A 45 9.09 10.26 -6.41
C ALA A 45 7.76 10.64 -7.09
N PHE A 46 7.32 11.89 -6.96
CA PHE A 46 6.09 12.39 -7.56
C PHE A 46 6.16 12.37 -9.10
N ASN A 47 7.27 12.82 -9.68
CA ASN A 47 7.48 12.76 -11.13
C ASN A 47 7.53 11.32 -11.65
N LYS A 48 8.12 10.40 -10.88
CA LYS A 48 8.13 8.98 -11.21
C LYS A 48 6.72 8.39 -11.15
N LEU A 49 5.94 8.71 -10.12
CA LEU A 49 4.55 8.29 -9.97
C LEU A 49 3.70 8.79 -11.15
N HIS A 50 3.79 10.07 -11.49
CA HIS A 50 3.10 10.63 -12.66
C HIS A 50 3.44 9.86 -13.93
N LYS A 51 4.73 9.63 -14.19
CA LYS A 51 5.19 8.92 -15.39
C LYS A 51 4.65 7.49 -15.48
N THR A 52 4.65 6.73 -14.38
CA THR A 52 4.16 5.34 -14.38
C THR A 52 2.65 5.27 -14.49
N VAL A 53 1.93 6.18 -13.85
CA VAL A 53 0.46 6.28 -13.96
C VAL A 53 0.05 6.67 -15.38
N ALA A 54 0.68 7.69 -15.97
CA ALA A 54 0.41 8.13 -17.35
C ALA A 54 0.71 7.03 -18.38
N ALA A 55 1.70 6.18 -18.12
CA ALA A 55 2.02 5.02 -18.96
C ALA A 55 1.06 3.83 -18.76
N GLY A 56 0.17 3.86 -17.76
CA GLY A 56 -0.66 2.71 -17.39
C GLY A 56 0.14 1.56 -16.75
N GLU A 57 1.35 1.83 -16.28
CA GLU A 57 2.29 0.86 -15.70
C GLU A 57 2.32 0.88 -14.17
N TYR A 58 1.51 1.75 -13.55
CA TYR A 58 1.46 1.86 -12.10
C TYR A 58 1.06 0.54 -11.45
N LYS A 59 1.83 0.17 -10.44
CA LYS A 59 1.56 -0.95 -9.53
C LYS A 59 1.68 -0.41 -8.13
N GLN A 60 0.72 -0.78 -7.27
CA GLN A 60 0.79 -0.43 -5.87
C GLN A 60 2.10 -0.95 -5.26
N PRO A 61 2.82 -0.13 -4.48
CA PRO A 61 3.95 -0.61 -3.71
C PRO A 61 3.50 -1.67 -2.71
N TRP A 62 4.40 -2.61 -2.45
CA TRP A 62 4.18 -3.60 -1.40
C TRP A 62 4.16 -2.95 -0.03
N PHE A 63 3.14 -3.28 0.76
CA PHE A 63 2.99 -2.78 2.12
C PHE A 63 4.17 -3.25 2.97
N HIS A 64 4.86 -2.30 3.62
CA HIS A 64 6.12 -2.52 4.32
C HIS A 64 7.24 -3.19 3.50
N GLY A 65 7.15 -3.16 2.16
CA GLY A 65 8.06 -3.86 1.25
C GLY A 65 7.87 -5.38 1.23
N ILE A 66 6.77 -5.90 1.76
CA ILE A 66 6.48 -7.33 1.82
C ILE A 66 5.79 -7.77 0.53
N GLU A 67 6.49 -8.55 -0.29
CA GLU A 67 5.96 -9.05 -1.56
C GLU A 67 4.61 -9.75 -1.39
N ASN A 68 3.67 -9.43 -2.29
CA ASN A 68 2.26 -9.86 -2.28
C ASN A 68 1.38 -9.25 -1.18
N MET A 69 1.90 -8.35 -0.36
CA MET A 69 1.12 -7.67 0.67
C MET A 69 0.80 -6.23 0.25
N THR A 70 -0.46 -5.83 0.38
CA THR A 70 -0.95 -4.47 0.07
C THR A 70 -1.87 -3.98 1.19
N ILE A 71 -2.08 -2.67 1.27
CA ILE A 71 -3.02 -2.03 2.20
C ILE A 71 -3.85 -1.02 1.41
N ASP A 72 -5.14 -0.90 1.72
CA ASP A 72 -6.02 0.12 1.13
C ASP A 72 -6.17 1.36 2.03
N HIS A 73 -6.89 2.37 1.53
CA HIS A 73 -7.11 3.66 2.21
C HIS A 73 -7.92 3.57 3.51
N VAL A 74 -8.58 2.44 3.77
CA VAL A 74 -9.33 2.24 5.02
C VAL A 74 -8.61 1.32 5.98
N GLY A 75 -7.45 0.79 5.61
CA GLY A 75 -6.59 -0.01 6.49
C GLY A 75 -6.68 -1.52 6.30
N TYR A 76 -7.47 -2.05 5.35
CA TYR A 76 -7.47 -3.50 5.10
C TYR A 76 -6.15 -3.94 4.50
N VAL A 77 -5.56 -4.97 5.11
CA VAL A 77 -4.32 -5.60 4.65
C VAL A 77 -4.67 -6.84 3.84
N TYR A 78 -4.10 -6.93 2.64
CA TYR A 78 -4.35 -8.01 1.70
C TYR A 78 -3.09 -8.82 1.44
N TRP A 79 -3.24 -10.14 1.34
CA TRP A 79 -2.23 -11.08 0.84
C TRP A 79 -2.69 -11.69 -0.46
N LYS A 80 -2.00 -11.41 -1.58
CA LYS A 80 -2.40 -11.86 -2.94
C LYS A 80 -3.87 -11.56 -3.27
N GLY A 81 -4.38 -10.43 -2.77
CA GLY A 81 -5.76 -9.98 -2.96
C GLY A 81 -6.78 -10.52 -1.95
N ALA A 82 -6.40 -11.38 -1.00
CA ALA A 82 -7.28 -11.83 0.08
C ALA A 82 -7.07 -10.99 1.35
N ILE A 83 -8.14 -10.51 1.98
CA ILE A 83 -8.06 -9.77 3.24
C ILE A 83 -7.55 -10.70 4.35
N ILE A 84 -6.51 -10.28 5.04
CA ILE A 84 -5.87 -11.04 6.12
C ILE A 84 -5.87 -10.31 7.46
N GLU A 85 -6.01 -8.98 7.48
CA GLU A 85 -6.09 -8.16 8.69
C GLU A 85 -6.63 -6.76 8.35
N HIS A 86 -6.90 -5.94 9.37
CA HIS A 86 -7.21 -4.52 9.26
C HIS A 86 -6.33 -3.72 10.25
N TYR A 87 -5.62 -2.72 9.74
CA TYR A 87 -4.72 -1.86 10.51
C TYR A 87 -5.28 -0.45 10.59
N GLU A 88 -5.29 0.12 11.80
CA GLU A 88 -5.69 1.50 12.03
C GLU A 88 -4.53 2.48 11.80
N GLU A 89 -4.82 3.65 11.25
CA GLU A 89 -3.87 4.76 11.22
C GLU A 89 -3.79 5.47 12.59
N PRO A 90 -2.61 6.01 12.98
CA PRO A 90 -1.33 5.99 12.26
C PRO A 90 -0.53 4.70 12.51
N TRP A 91 -1.06 3.77 13.32
CA TRP A 91 -0.32 2.58 13.74
C TRP A 91 0.15 1.71 12.56
N ALA A 92 -0.63 1.64 11.47
CA ALA A 92 -0.30 0.90 10.25
C ALA A 92 1.12 1.14 9.70
N TYR A 93 1.67 2.34 9.90
CA TYR A 93 2.99 2.75 9.41
C TYR A 93 4.08 2.76 10.50
N SER A 94 3.79 2.23 11.70
CA SER A 94 4.74 2.09 12.80
C SER A 94 5.74 0.93 12.58
N LYS A 95 6.79 0.89 13.42
CA LYS A 95 7.74 -0.23 13.44
C LYS A 95 7.06 -1.51 13.90
N GLU A 96 6.16 -1.39 14.87
CA GLU A 96 5.37 -2.48 15.45
C GLU A 96 4.44 -3.10 14.41
N ALA A 97 3.75 -2.28 13.60
CA ALA A 97 2.92 -2.78 12.52
C ALA A 97 3.72 -3.48 11.42
N LYS A 98 4.95 -3.01 11.15
CA LYS A 98 5.87 -3.70 10.23
C LYS A 98 6.26 -5.08 10.75
N GLU A 99 6.61 -5.20 12.03
CA GLU A 99 6.92 -6.47 12.68
C GLU A 99 5.70 -7.41 12.66
N ASN A 100 4.50 -6.88 12.93
CA ASN A 100 3.26 -7.64 12.82
C ASN A 100 3.00 -8.11 11.37
N ALA A 101 3.20 -7.26 10.37
CA ALA A 101 3.03 -7.60 8.97
C ALA A 101 4.00 -8.71 8.51
N GLN A 102 5.23 -8.71 9.03
CA GLN A 102 6.20 -9.79 8.80
C GLN A 102 5.73 -11.12 9.38
N GLU A 103 5.09 -11.08 10.55
CA GLU A 103 4.46 -12.28 11.12
C GLU A 103 3.27 -12.74 10.27
N LEU A 104 2.40 -11.83 9.80
CA LEU A 104 1.30 -12.18 8.89
C LEU A 104 1.82 -12.85 7.61
N LYS A 105 2.90 -12.35 7.02
CA LYS A 105 3.58 -12.98 5.88
C LYS A 105 3.96 -14.43 6.20
N ARG A 106 4.64 -14.67 7.33
CA ARG A 106 5.05 -16.01 7.77
C ARG A 106 3.86 -16.95 7.86
N ARG A 107 2.77 -16.49 8.48
CA ARG A 107 1.54 -17.27 8.65
C ARG A 107 0.90 -17.62 7.30
N CYS A 108 0.79 -16.64 6.40
CA CYS A 108 0.28 -16.87 5.04
C CYS A 108 1.11 -17.92 4.28
N GLU A 109 2.43 -17.83 4.34
CA GLU A 109 3.33 -18.80 3.68
C GLU A 109 3.22 -20.22 4.28
N ILE A 110 2.95 -20.36 5.57
CA ILE A 110 2.69 -21.67 6.21
C ILE A 110 1.36 -22.25 5.72
N LEU A 111 0.29 -21.45 5.71
CA LEU A 111 -1.02 -21.88 5.24
C LEU A 111 -0.96 -22.32 3.77
N GLU A 112 -0.30 -21.53 2.91
CA GLU A 112 -0.13 -21.86 1.50
C GLU A 112 0.62 -23.19 1.31
N ARG A 113 1.68 -23.45 2.07
CA ARG A 113 2.40 -24.74 2.04
C ARG A 113 1.54 -25.92 2.45
N LYS A 114 0.51 -25.69 3.28
CA LYS A 114 -0.48 -26.70 3.70
C LYS A 114 -1.66 -26.81 2.74
N GLY A 115 -1.70 -26.00 1.68
CA GLY A 115 -2.85 -25.93 0.78
C GLY A 115 -4.07 -25.24 1.40
N ILE A 116 -3.89 -24.48 2.47
CA ILE A 116 -4.95 -23.72 3.15
C ILE A 116 -4.93 -22.28 2.62
N PRO A 117 -6.05 -21.75 2.11
CA PRO A 117 -6.12 -20.36 1.66
C PRO A 117 -5.93 -19.35 2.82
N PRO A 118 -4.99 -18.39 2.70
CA PRO A 118 -4.88 -17.29 3.65
C PRO A 118 -6.10 -16.37 3.56
N ASN A 119 -6.69 -16.07 4.71
CA ASN A 119 -7.67 -15.02 4.93
C ASN A 119 -7.66 -14.65 6.41
N ILE A 120 -8.42 -13.63 6.81
CA ILE A 120 -8.45 -13.17 8.20
C ILE A 120 -8.74 -14.32 9.18
N THR A 121 -9.67 -15.21 8.86
CA THR A 121 -10.03 -16.34 9.75
C THR A 121 -8.88 -17.33 9.91
N THR A 122 -8.17 -17.69 8.83
CA THR A 122 -7.09 -18.69 8.88
C THR A 122 -5.78 -18.11 9.41
N VAL A 123 -5.50 -16.83 9.16
CA VAL A 123 -4.25 -16.14 9.54
C VAL A 123 -4.30 -15.63 10.98
N ILE A 124 -5.47 -15.23 11.47
CA ILE A 124 -5.64 -14.60 12.79
C ILE A 124 -6.45 -15.51 13.72
N TRP A 125 -7.72 -15.75 13.39
CA TRP A 125 -8.70 -16.30 14.34
C TRP A 125 -8.45 -17.77 14.67
N ASN A 126 -7.99 -18.55 13.70
CA ASN A 126 -7.71 -19.98 13.82
C ASN A 126 -6.21 -20.32 13.85
N TRP A 127 -5.34 -19.31 13.99
CA TRP A 127 -3.91 -19.55 14.04
C TRP A 127 -3.52 -20.31 15.31
N VAL A 128 -2.74 -21.37 15.17
CA VAL A 128 -2.22 -22.16 16.29
C VAL A 128 -0.74 -21.84 16.46
N GLU A 129 -0.36 -21.36 17.65
CA GLU A 129 1.03 -21.08 17.98
C GLU A 129 1.88 -22.36 17.96
N GLY A 130 3.07 -22.29 17.35
CA GLY A 130 4.01 -23.40 17.21
C GLY A 130 4.06 -24.08 15.83
N GLU A 131 3.35 -23.55 14.83
CA GLU A 131 3.45 -23.97 13.41
C GLU A 131 4.60 -23.31 12.63
#